data_AF-A0A4P2PYY7-F1
#
_entry.id   AF-A0A4P2PYY7-F1
#
_cell.length_a   1.000
_cell.length_b   1.000
_cell.length_c   1.000
_cell.angle_alpha   90.00
_cell.angle_beta   90.00
_cell.angle_gamma   90.00
#
_symmetry.space_group_name_H-M   'P 1'
#
loop_
_entity.id
_entity.type
_entity.pdbx_description
1 polymer ?
#
loop_
_entity_poly.entity_id
_entity_poly.type
_entity_poly.pdbx_seq_one_letter_code
_entity_poly.pdbx_strand_id
1 'polypeptide(L)'
;MSKPRTSKSPKSPKSPKSERAEAAALAPIDEAPVEATPTELDAETTAFLARVHTVLFNIPRYLGRARRHGYTQKEHDLGWELYATASGKNRRFEHWLAEGDHREVAAGLSVERMRLLQEIDDFENLWFPRMRVIIPRVIPRESAARFTAAFFKNLSQQPLGPAVVDSVKTFLNRVDELATSAEPGARELYRTLGERGLTPKKIESMRRLIAAAEELRSSDRTAPAVSAAEIAKAKEAQLAALQSLRLWFNDWATTFRGIFNTREQITLGLTTLKRRKKDAEAEAAEPEDEEDDEAEDDDEDDDDDEDDDDGAADP
;
A
#
# COMPACT_ATOMS: atom_id res chain seq x y z
N MET A 1 -38.89 18.46 54.45
CA MET A 1 -38.77 18.22 55.91
C MET A 1 -38.24 16.80 56.13
N SER A 2 -37.23 16.67 56.99
CA SER A 2 -36.76 15.45 57.68
C SER A 2 -36.02 14.34 56.90
N LYS A 3 -34.69 14.41 56.92
CA LYS A 3 -33.79 13.26 57.18
C LYS A 3 -33.79 13.00 58.71
N PRO A 4 -33.50 11.79 59.26
CA PRO A 4 -32.09 11.36 59.45
C PRO A 4 -31.78 9.82 59.63
N ARG A 5 -30.50 9.46 59.34
CA ARG A 5 -29.54 8.59 60.10
C ARG A 5 -29.88 7.09 60.36
N THR A 6 -28.98 6.09 60.45
CA THR A 6 -27.51 5.98 60.69
C THR A 6 -27.00 4.52 60.59
N SER A 7 -25.76 4.36 60.10
CA SER A 7 -24.64 3.53 60.61
C SER A 7 -24.73 2.00 60.81
N LYS A 8 -23.76 1.23 60.27
CA LYS A 8 -22.52 0.79 60.98
C LYS A 8 -21.68 -0.20 60.15
N SER A 9 -20.37 0.05 60.09
CA SER A 9 -19.31 -0.92 59.77
C SER A 9 -18.87 -1.71 61.02
N PRO A 10 -18.23 -2.88 60.84
CA PRO A 10 -16.97 -3.18 61.54
C PRO A 10 -15.94 -3.80 60.56
N LYS A 11 -14.72 -3.27 60.42
CA LYS A 11 -13.51 -3.41 61.26
C LYS A 11 -12.85 -4.81 61.19
N SER A 12 -11.67 -4.82 60.56
CA SER A 12 -10.74 -5.92 60.34
C SER A 12 -10.09 -6.49 61.61
N PRO A 13 -9.49 -7.69 61.52
CA PRO A 13 -8.13 -7.95 62.03
C PRO A 13 -7.24 -8.62 60.95
N LYS A 14 -6.08 -8.05 60.63
CA LYS A 14 -4.73 -8.28 61.21
C LYS A 14 -4.09 -9.62 60.77
N SER A 15 -3.05 -9.49 59.95
CA SER A 15 -2.20 -10.50 59.34
C SER A 15 -1.47 -11.43 60.33
N PRO A 16 -0.93 -12.55 59.82
CA PRO A 16 0.44 -12.96 60.14
C PRO A 16 1.32 -13.01 58.88
N LYS A 17 2.62 -13.04 59.16
CA LYS A 17 3.78 -12.68 58.34
C LYS A 17 4.63 -13.94 58.10
N SER A 18 5.34 -13.99 56.97
CA SER A 18 6.40 -14.96 56.61
C SER A 18 5.88 -16.36 56.27
N GLU A 19 6.29 -17.02 55.19
CA GLU A 19 7.67 -17.18 54.74
C GLU A 19 7.69 -17.94 53.39
N ARG A 20 8.80 -17.79 52.65
CA ARG A 20 9.41 -18.82 51.81
C ARG A 20 9.00 -18.93 50.33
N ALA A 21 9.77 -18.20 49.53
CA ALA A 21 10.44 -18.65 48.30
C ALA A 21 9.89 -19.89 47.60
N GLU A 22 9.26 -19.67 46.45
CA GLU A 22 9.34 -20.59 45.33
C GLU A 22 9.51 -19.77 44.05
N ALA A 23 10.72 -19.82 43.51
CA ALA A 23 11.09 -19.27 42.23
C ALA A 23 10.36 -20.06 41.15
N ALA A 24 9.19 -19.57 40.73
CA ALA A 24 8.57 -19.99 39.50
C ALA A 24 9.42 -19.45 38.35
N ALA A 25 10.23 -20.33 37.78
CA ALA A 25 10.95 -20.12 36.55
C ALA A 25 9.98 -19.57 35.49
N LEU A 26 10.20 -18.31 35.09
CA LEU A 26 9.74 -17.81 33.81
C LEU A 26 10.43 -18.66 32.75
N ALA A 27 9.69 -19.64 32.24
CA ALA A 27 10.04 -20.29 31.00
C ALA A 27 10.24 -19.20 29.93
N PRO A 28 11.31 -19.25 29.13
CA PRO A 28 11.38 -18.41 27.95
C PRO A 28 10.20 -18.80 27.06
N ILE A 29 9.33 -17.83 26.78
CA ILE A 29 8.40 -17.94 25.65
C ILE A 29 9.32 -17.97 24.44
N ASP A 30 9.62 -19.17 23.98
CA ASP A 30 10.21 -19.44 22.69
C ASP A 30 9.14 -19.03 21.67
N GLU A 31 9.06 -17.72 21.39
CA GLU A 31 8.44 -17.20 20.18
C GLU A 31 9.30 -17.71 19.03
N ALA A 32 9.02 -18.95 18.63
CA ALA A 32 9.44 -19.46 17.35
C ALA A 32 9.08 -18.38 16.32
N PRO A 33 10.02 -17.98 15.46
CA PRO A 33 9.72 -17.02 14.41
C PRO A 33 8.55 -17.60 13.64
N VAL A 34 7.40 -16.92 13.72
CA VAL A 34 6.27 -17.20 12.85
C VAL A 34 6.85 -17.02 11.46
N GLU A 35 7.21 -18.13 10.81
CA GLU A 35 7.66 -18.14 9.43
C GLU A 35 6.64 -17.29 8.69
N ALA A 36 7.14 -16.19 8.12
CA ALA A 36 6.34 -15.27 7.35
C ALA A 36 5.81 -16.05 6.16
N THR A 37 4.68 -16.73 6.36
CA THR A 37 3.97 -17.45 5.33
C THR A 37 3.67 -16.43 4.26
N PRO A 38 4.25 -16.55 3.05
CA PRO A 38 4.20 -15.51 2.04
C PRO A 38 2.75 -15.07 1.87
N THR A 39 2.49 -13.82 2.24
CA THR A 39 1.16 -13.24 2.19
C THR A 39 0.74 -12.95 0.74
N GLU A 40 1.72 -12.99 -0.16
CA GLU A 40 1.55 -12.87 -1.60
C GLU A 40 1.29 -14.25 -2.19
N LEU A 41 0.29 -14.31 -3.08
CA LEU A 41 0.05 -15.49 -3.89
C LEU A 41 1.31 -15.71 -4.74
N ASP A 42 2.02 -16.81 -4.48
CA ASP A 42 3.19 -17.16 -5.27
C ASP A 42 2.83 -17.28 -6.77
N ALA A 43 3.85 -17.22 -7.63
CA ALA A 43 3.66 -17.28 -9.08
C ALA A 43 2.93 -18.57 -9.51
N GLU A 44 3.16 -19.68 -8.80
CA GLU A 44 2.50 -20.95 -9.04
C GLU A 44 0.99 -20.89 -8.78
N THR A 45 0.61 -20.30 -7.65
CA THR A 45 -0.78 -20.12 -7.21
C THR A 45 -1.49 -19.14 -8.12
N THR A 46 -0.84 -18.05 -8.53
CA THR A 46 -1.37 -17.11 -9.51
C THR A 46 -1.64 -17.80 -10.85
N ALA A 47 -0.68 -18.58 -11.35
CA ALA A 47 -0.85 -19.35 -12.58
C ALA A 47 -1.96 -20.42 -12.44
N PHE A 48 -2.10 -21.04 -11.27
CA PHE A 48 -3.18 -21.98 -10.98
C PHE A 48 -4.55 -21.30 -11.01
N LEU A 49 -4.72 -20.17 -10.33
CA LEU A 49 -5.96 -19.41 -10.32
C LEU A 49 -6.36 -18.97 -11.74
N ALA A 50 -5.40 -18.56 -12.57
CA ALA A 50 -5.65 -18.22 -13.97
C ALA A 50 -6.22 -19.41 -14.78
N ARG A 51 -5.67 -20.62 -14.59
CA ARG A 51 -6.21 -21.85 -15.23
C ARG A 51 -7.61 -22.18 -14.77
N VAL A 52 -7.87 -22.10 -13.46
CA VAL A 52 -9.21 -22.35 -12.89
C VAL A 52 -10.22 -21.35 -13.46
N HIS A 53 -9.88 -20.06 -13.48
CA HIS A 53 -10.71 -19.02 -14.06
C HIS A 53 -11.02 -19.31 -15.54
N THR A 54 -10.02 -19.79 -16.30
CA THR A 54 -10.19 -20.16 -17.71
C THR A 54 -11.18 -21.31 -17.89
N VAL A 55 -11.12 -22.35 -17.03
CA VAL A 55 -12.11 -23.44 -17.03
C VAL A 55 -13.50 -22.91 -16.73
N LEU A 56 -13.66 -22.18 -15.61
CA LEU A 56 -14.96 -21.66 -15.16
C LEU A 56 -15.59 -20.74 -16.20
N PHE A 57 -14.80 -19.89 -16.84
CA PHE A 57 -15.29 -18.97 -17.86
C PHE A 57 -15.69 -19.65 -19.16
N ASN A 58 -14.95 -20.69 -19.58
CA ASN A 58 -15.15 -21.31 -20.89
C ASN A 58 -16.05 -22.56 -20.87
N ILE A 59 -16.25 -23.21 -19.72
CA ILE A 59 -17.11 -24.41 -19.61
C ILE A 59 -18.57 -24.19 -20.08
N PRO A 60 -19.20 -23.00 -19.97
CA PRO A 60 -20.53 -22.74 -20.52
C PRO A 60 -20.70 -23.15 -21.99
N ARG A 61 -19.65 -22.96 -22.80
CA ARG A 61 -19.63 -23.33 -24.23
C ARG A 61 -19.72 -24.84 -24.47
N TYR A 62 -19.42 -25.64 -23.46
CA TYR A 62 -19.33 -27.10 -23.52
C TYR A 62 -20.28 -27.82 -22.55
N LEU A 63 -21.24 -27.10 -21.95
CA LEU A 63 -22.12 -27.60 -20.89
C LEU A 63 -22.87 -28.87 -21.26
N GLY A 64 -23.34 -28.99 -22.51
CA GLY A 64 -24.07 -30.19 -22.95
C GLY A 64 -23.25 -31.47 -22.79
N ARG A 65 -21.93 -31.41 -23.03
CA ARG A 65 -21.03 -32.55 -22.84
C ARG A 65 -20.66 -32.70 -21.36
N ALA A 66 -20.27 -31.61 -20.70
CA ALA A 66 -19.90 -31.63 -19.28
C ALA A 66 -21.01 -32.20 -18.38
N ARG A 67 -22.29 -31.83 -18.65
CA ARG A 67 -23.47 -32.33 -17.91
C ARG A 67 -23.66 -33.84 -18.01
N ARG A 68 -23.32 -34.46 -19.15
CA ARG A 68 -23.40 -35.93 -19.32
C ARG A 68 -22.40 -36.67 -18.41
N HIS A 69 -21.38 -35.97 -17.92
CA HIS A 69 -20.35 -36.49 -17.02
C HIS A 69 -20.49 -35.93 -15.60
N GLY A 70 -21.69 -35.47 -15.22
CA GLY A 70 -21.98 -35.07 -13.84
C GLY A 70 -21.66 -33.61 -13.50
N TYR A 71 -21.16 -32.79 -14.43
CA TYR A 71 -20.98 -31.36 -14.15
C TYR A 71 -22.34 -30.68 -14.02
N THR A 72 -22.66 -30.20 -12.82
CA THR A 72 -23.96 -29.59 -12.52
C THR A 72 -23.82 -28.09 -12.25
N GLN A 73 -24.96 -27.38 -12.18
CA GLN A 73 -24.96 -25.98 -11.73
C GLN A 73 -24.33 -25.83 -10.34
N LYS A 74 -24.61 -26.77 -9.42
CA LYS A 74 -24.03 -26.75 -8.07
C LYS A 74 -22.50 -26.82 -8.08
N GLU A 75 -21.94 -27.62 -8.99
CA GLU A 75 -20.48 -27.74 -9.16
C GLU A 75 -19.85 -26.49 -9.76
N HIS A 76 -20.58 -25.83 -10.67
CA HIS A 76 -20.17 -24.56 -11.25
C HIS A 76 -20.16 -23.45 -10.20
N ASP A 77 -21.22 -23.35 -9.42
CA ASP A 77 -21.36 -22.37 -8.33
C ASP A 77 -20.29 -22.60 -7.26
N LEU A 78 -20.06 -23.86 -6.87
CA LEU A 78 -19.00 -24.25 -5.93
C LEU A 78 -17.62 -23.82 -6.45
N GLY A 79 -17.32 -24.04 -7.73
CA GLY A 79 -16.06 -23.61 -8.34
C GLY A 79 -15.85 -22.10 -8.25
N TRP A 80 -16.88 -21.29 -8.52
CA TRP A 80 -16.81 -19.83 -8.39
C TRP A 80 -16.67 -19.36 -6.94
N GLU A 81 -17.38 -19.98 -6.00
CA GLU A 81 -17.29 -19.67 -4.57
C GLU A 81 -15.88 -19.91 -4.03
N LEU A 82 -15.31 -21.08 -4.34
CA LEU A 82 -13.95 -21.45 -3.96
C LEU A 82 -12.92 -20.53 -4.62
N TYR A 83 -13.09 -20.19 -5.91
CA TYR A 83 -12.24 -19.24 -6.62
C TYR A 83 -12.28 -17.84 -5.99
N ALA A 84 -13.46 -17.31 -5.68
CA ALA A 84 -13.62 -16.00 -5.05
C ALA A 84 -12.93 -15.94 -3.68
N THR A 85 -13.07 -16.99 -2.87
CA THR A 85 -12.41 -17.05 -1.56
C THR A 85 -10.90 -17.21 -1.68
N ALA A 86 -10.42 -18.11 -2.55
CA ALA A 86 -8.99 -18.38 -2.74
C ALA A 86 -8.23 -17.19 -3.34
N SER A 87 -8.85 -16.45 -4.27
CA SER A 87 -8.29 -15.20 -4.83
C SER A 87 -8.27 -14.04 -3.85
N GLY A 88 -8.85 -14.20 -2.66
CA GLY A 88 -8.93 -13.14 -1.66
C GLY A 88 -10.00 -12.10 -1.94
N LYS A 89 -10.92 -12.32 -2.89
CA LYS A 89 -12.05 -11.41 -3.18
C LYS A 89 -12.93 -11.17 -1.94
N ASN A 90 -13.04 -12.17 -1.07
CA ASN A 90 -13.81 -12.09 0.17
C ASN A 90 -13.03 -11.44 1.32
N ARG A 91 -11.76 -11.06 1.12
CA ARG A 91 -10.97 -10.32 2.10
C ARG A 91 -11.28 -8.85 2.00
N ARG A 92 -11.37 -8.20 3.17
CA ARG A 92 -11.57 -6.76 3.25
C ARG A 92 -10.30 -6.03 2.83
N PHE A 93 -10.42 -4.87 2.21
CA PHE A 93 -9.26 -4.06 1.82
C PHE A 93 -8.36 -3.74 3.03
N GLU A 94 -8.98 -3.50 4.18
CA GLU A 94 -8.31 -3.24 5.45
C GLU A 94 -7.44 -4.40 5.93
N HIS A 95 -7.74 -5.65 5.54
CA HIS A 95 -6.89 -6.81 5.86
C HIS A 95 -5.55 -6.72 5.14
N TRP A 96 -5.55 -6.28 3.88
CA TRP A 96 -4.33 -6.12 3.09
C TRP A 96 -3.47 -4.96 3.59
N LEU A 97 -4.12 -3.86 4.00
CA LEU A 97 -3.45 -2.69 4.53
C LEU A 97 -2.75 -3.02 5.86
N ALA A 98 -3.45 -3.66 6.79
CA ALA A 98 -2.88 -4.06 8.08
C ALA A 98 -1.70 -5.06 7.93
N GLU A 99 -1.75 -5.98 6.95
CA GLU A 99 -0.64 -6.87 6.64
C GLU A 99 0.56 -6.16 5.99
N GLY A 100 0.33 -5.03 5.32
CA GLY A 100 1.39 -4.12 4.88
C GLY A 100 2.04 -3.40 6.05
N ASP A 101 1.23 -2.82 6.93
CA ASP A 101 1.71 -2.11 8.13
C ASP A 101 2.55 -3.03 9.04
N HIS A 102 2.10 -4.27 9.26
CA HIS A 102 2.88 -5.25 10.03
C HIS A 102 4.24 -5.58 9.40
N ARG A 103 4.35 -5.57 8.07
CA ARG A 103 5.64 -5.74 7.37
C ARG A 103 6.55 -4.54 7.58
N GLU A 104 6.02 -3.33 7.52
CA GLU A 104 6.80 -2.10 7.75
C GLU A 104 7.29 -1.99 9.19
N VAL A 105 6.45 -2.38 10.16
CA VAL A 105 6.85 -2.48 11.57
C VAL A 105 7.93 -3.53 11.76
N ALA A 106 7.77 -4.73 11.18
CA ALA A 106 8.78 -5.79 11.23
C ALA A 106 10.11 -5.37 10.56
N ALA A 107 10.06 -4.51 9.55
CA ALA A 107 11.22 -3.93 8.89
C ALA A 107 11.88 -2.78 9.69
N GLY A 108 11.34 -2.41 10.85
CA GLY A 108 11.88 -1.33 11.70
C GLY A 108 11.60 0.09 11.21
N LEU A 109 10.87 0.26 10.11
CA LEU A 109 10.58 1.55 9.47
C LEU A 109 9.77 2.48 10.39
N SER A 110 8.89 1.91 11.22
CA SER A 110 8.08 2.66 12.18
C SER A 110 8.93 3.33 13.29
N VAL A 111 9.97 2.66 13.77
CA VAL A 111 10.84 3.18 14.84
C VAL A 111 11.73 4.31 14.31
N GLU A 112 12.33 4.12 13.13
CA GLU A 112 13.15 5.14 12.50
C GLU A 112 12.33 6.38 12.16
N ARG A 113 11.11 6.20 11.65
CA ARG A 113 10.19 7.32 11.39
C ARG A 113 9.85 8.10 12.66
N MET A 114 9.53 7.42 13.75
CA MET A 114 9.27 8.09 15.03
C MET A 114 10.48 8.86 15.55
N ARG A 115 11.69 8.30 15.38
CA ARG A 115 12.94 8.98 15.72
C ARG A 115 13.12 10.26 14.91
N LEU A 116 12.93 10.20 13.59
CA LEU A 116 13.03 11.38 12.72
C LEU A 116 12.01 12.45 13.10
N LEU A 117 10.75 12.07 13.33
CA LEU A 117 9.71 13.00 13.77
C LEU A 117 10.06 13.65 15.12
N GLN A 118 10.64 12.90 16.06
CA GLN A 118 11.08 13.45 17.33
C GLN A 118 12.22 14.46 17.16
N GLU A 119 13.21 14.18 16.31
CA GLU A 119 14.31 15.11 16.05
C GLU A 119 13.82 16.43 15.38
N ILE A 120 12.79 16.35 14.54
CA ILE A 120 12.16 17.54 13.91
C ILE A 120 11.30 18.31 14.94
N ASP A 121 10.56 17.61 15.80
CA ASP A 121 9.76 18.19 16.89
C ASP A 121 10.65 18.94 17.90
N ASP A 122 11.76 18.34 18.32
CA ASP A 122 12.74 18.97 19.21
C ASP A 122 13.30 20.27 18.61
N PHE A 123 13.52 20.30 17.30
CA PHE A 123 13.93 21.51 16.59
C PHE A 123 12.83 22.58 16.62
N GLU A 124 11.57 22.21 16.35
CA GLU A 124 10.43 23.12 16.39
C GLU A 124 10.29 23.76 17.78
N ASN A 125 10.30 22.91 18.81
CA ASN A 125 10.16 23.28 20.22
C ASN A 125 11.29 24.20 20.70
N LEU A 126 12.48 24.09 20.11
CA LEU A 126 13.59 24.98 20.41
C LEU A 126 13.47 26.32 19.67
N TRP A 127 13.24 26.29 18.36
CA TRP A 127 13.43 27.47 17.52
C TRP A 127 12.21 28.36 17.40
N PHE A 128 10.99 27.82 17.45
CA PHE A 128 9.78 28.65 17.31
C PHE A 128 9.64 29.65 18.49
N PRO A 129 9.75 29.22 19.76
CA PRO A 129 9.71 30.16 20.88
C PRO A 129 10.87 31.16 20.85
N ARG A 130 12.08 30.71 20.50
CA ARG A 130 13.25 31.60 20.37
C ARG A 130 13.04 32.68 19.33
N MET A 131 12.55 32.31 18.15
CA MET A 131 12.31 33.24 17.06
C MET A 131 11.28 34.32 17.45
N ARG A 132 10.23 33.96 18.18
CA ARG A 132 9.24 34.92 18.71
C ARG A 132 9.85 35.98 19.63
N VAL A 133 10.94 35.67 20.32
CA VAL A 133 11.64 36.61 21.22
C VAL A 133 12.75 37.37 20.48
N ILE A 134 13.40 36.75 19.50
CA ILE A 134 14.49 37.39 18.74
C ILE A 134 13.95 38.47 17.80
N ILE A 135 12.83 38.23 17.11
CA ILE A 135 12.23 39.20 16.18
C ILE A 135 12.05 40.58 16.82
N PRO A 136 11.34 40.76 17.95
CA PRO A 136 11.14 42.08 18.54
C PRO A 136 12.41 42.71 19.12
N ARG A 137 13.50 41.95 19.27
CA ARG A 137 14.80 42.46 19.70
C ARG A 137 15.63 43.02 18.55
N VAL A 138 15.52 42.43 17.36
CA VAL A 138 16.37 42.76 16.20
C VAL A 138 15.63 43.65 15.20
N ILE A 139 14.36 43.39 14.95
CA ILE A 139 13.53 44.17 14.03
C ILE A 139 13.13 45.51 14.70
N PRO A 140 13.10 46.65 13.97
CA PRO A 140 12.68 47.92 14.53
C PRO A 140 11.35 47.84 15.27
N ARG A 141 11.26 48.50 16.44
CA ARG A 141 10.14 48.36 17.37
C ARG A 141 8.78 48.66 16.73
N GLU A 142 8.73 49.59 15.78
CA GLU A 142 7.53 50.01 15.05
C GLU A 142 7.01 48.92 14.10
N SER A 143 7.91 48.10 13.52
CA SER A 143 7.56 47.05 12.56
C SER A 143 7.60 45.63 13.16
N ALA A 144 8.20 45.45 14.33
CA ALA A 144 8.39 44.15 14.98
C ALA A 144 7.10 43.32 15.13
N ALA A 145 5.99 43.93 15.53
CA ALA A 145 4.71 43.24 15.69
C ALA A 145 4.15 42.76 14.34
N ARG A 146 4.15 43.63 13.31
CA ARG A 146 3.75 43.29 11.94
C ARG A 146 4.63 42.17 11.37
N PHE A 147 5.94 42.28 11.56
CA PHE A 147 6.91 41.30 11.11
C PHE A 147 6.69 39.94 11.78
N THR A 148 6.51 39.92 13.11
CA THR A 148 6.24 38.67 13.86
C THR A 148 4.95 38.01 13.36
N ALA A 149 3.88 38.78 13.18
CA ALA A 149 2.61 38.26 12.69
C ALA A 149 2.72 37.69 11.26
N ALA A 150 3.47 38.37 10.39
CA ALA A 150 3.73 37.90 9.03
C ALA A 150 4.59 36.62 9.03
N PHE A 151 5.70 36.61 9.79
CA PHE A 151 6.61 35.47 9.89
C PHE A 151 5.93 34.23 10.45
N PHE A 152 4.97 34.37 11.38
CA PHE A 152 4.23 33.26 11.98
C PHE A 152 2.83 33.04 11.38
N LYS A 153 2.51 33.68 10.25
CA LYS A 153 1.21 33.45 9.58
C LYS A 153 1.06 31.98 9.20
N ASN A 154 -0.01 31.33 9.65
CA ASN A 154 -0.26 29.90 9.47
C ASN A 154 0.89 28.99 9.97
N LEU A 155 1.65 29.47 10.96
CA LEU A 155 2.78 28.74 11.52
C LEU A 155 2.69 28.73 13.05
N SER A 156 2.34 27.57 13.59
CA SER A 156 2.31 27.30 15.03
C SER A 156 2.98 25.96 15.28
N GLN A 157 3.43 25.75 16.52
CA GLN A 157 3.91 24.46 16.96
C GLN A 157 2.83 23.40 16.73
N GLN A 158 3.25 22.22 16.30
CA GLN A 158 2.37 21.09 16.03
C GLN A 158 2.53 20.03 17.12
N PRO A 159 1.50 19.23 17.40
CA PRO A 159 1.71 18.02 18.19
C PRO A 159 2.65 17.07 17.43
N LEU A 160 3.41 16.26 18.18
CA LEU A 160 4.30 15.25 17.61
C LEU A 160 3.54 14.39 16.60
N GLY A 161 3.99 14.42 15.35
CA GLY A 161 3.35 13.74 14.24
C GLY A 161 3.74 14.34 12.88
N PRO A 162 3.13 13.90 11.78
CA PRO A 162 3.53 14.30 10.43
C PRO A 162 3.43 15.81 10.16
N ALA A 163 2.55 16.52 10.88
CA ALA A 163 2.36 17.96 10.72
C ALA A 163 3.59 18.78 11.15
N VAL A 164 4.42 18.28 12.07
CA VAL A 164 5.70 18.89 12.49
C VAL A 164 6.65 19.04 11.30
N VAL A 165 6.62 18.12 10.34
CA VAL A 165 7.46 18.17 9.14
C VAL A 165 7.11 19.41 8.30
N ASP A 166 5.81 19.63 8.06
CA ASP A 166 5.29 20.73 7.26
C ASP A 166 5.54 22.10 7.93
N SER A 167 5.40 22.16 9.26
CA SER A 167 5.65 23.40 10.02
C SER A 167 7.14 23.77 10.01
N VAL A 168 8.05 22.83 10.27
CA VAL A 168 9.49 23.09 10.25
C VAL A 168 9.98 23.42 8.84
N LYS A 169 9.49 22.72 7.81
CA LYS A 169 9.77 23.05 6.39
C LYS A 169 9.39 24.49 6.07
N THR A 170 8.19 24.91 6.48
CA THR A 170 7.71 26.30 6.30
C THR A 170 8.59 27.30 7.05
N PHE A 171 8.97 26.99 8.29
CA PHE A 171 9.87 27.84 9.08
C PHE A 171 11.23 28.02 8.39
N LEU A 172 11.87 26.94 7.93
CA LEU A 172 13.18 27.00 7.28
C LEU A 172 13.13 27.80 5.98
N ASN A 173 12.09 27.64 5.16
CA ASN A 173 11.92 28.43 3.94
C ASN A 173 11.83 29.93 4.26
N ARG A 174 11.07 30.31 5.30
CA ARG A 174 10.98 31.71 5.75
C ARG A 174 12.29 32.23 6.32
N VAL A 175 13.10 31.39 6.96
CA VAL A 175 14.44 31.77 7.42
C VAL A 175 15.36 32.09 6.25
N ASP A 176 15.33 31.29 5.17
CA ASP A 176 16.14 31.54 3.98
C ASP A 176 15.74 32.85 3.27
N GLU A 177 14.44 33.16 3.24
CA GLU A 177 13.93 34.42 2.69
C GLU A 177 14.46 35.67 3.45
N LEU A 178 14.86 35.54 4.73
CA LEU A 178 15.43 36.66 5.49
C LEU A 178 16.75 37.17 4.92
N ALA A 179 17.55 36.28 4.31
CA ALA A 179 18.86 36.65 3.76
C ALA A 179 18.74 37.59 2.56
N THR A 180 17.69 37.43 1.75
CA THR A 180 17.45 38.22 0.53
C THR A 180 16.40 39.32 0.72
N SER A 181 15.66 39.30 1.83
CA SER A 181 14.61 40.29 2.13
C SER A 181 15.10 41.73 2.16
N ALA A 182 14.25 42.64 1.68
CA ALA A 182 14.43 44.09 1.75
C ALA A 182 13.83 44.71 3.02
N GLU A 183 13.13 43.93 3.87
CA GLU A 183 12.54 44.44 5.10
C GLU A 183 13.64 44.88 6.09
N PRO A 184 13.51 46.08 6.71
CA PRO A 184 14.48 46.58 7.67
C PRO A 184 14.73 45.60 8.82
N GLY A 185 16.00 45.25 9.05
CA GLY A 185 16.41 44.31 10.11
C GLY A 185 16.35 42.83 9.73
N ALA A 186 15.78 42.43 8.58
CA ALA A 186 15.67 41.02 8.20
C ALA A 186 17.02 40.31 8.03
N ARG A 187 17.99 40.96 7.37
CA ARG A 187 19.35 40.41 7.21
C ARG A 187 20.12 40.34 8.52
N GLU A 188 19.86 41.28 9.44
CA GLU A 188 20.45 41.28 10.79
C GLU A 188 19.84 40.16 11.65
N LEU A 189 18.53 39.91 11.51
CA LEU A 189 17.84 38.78 12.13
C LEU A 189 18.44 37.45 11.64
N TYR A 190 18.64 37.30 10.33
CA TYR A 190 19.29 36.11 9.76
C TYR A 190 20.69 35.89 10.35
N ARG A 191 21.51 36.95 10.42
CA ARG A 191 22.85 36.88 11.04
C ARG A 191 22.77 36.47 12.52
N THR A 192 21.85 37.09 13.27
CA THR A 192 21.63 36.80 14.70
C THR A 192 21.24 35.34 14.89
N LEU A 193 20.41 34.76 14.03
CA LEU A 193 20.05 33.34 14.08
C LEU A 193 21.27 32.44 13.86
N GLY A 194 22.11 32.78 12.89
CA GLY A 194 23.38 32.08 12.63
C GLY A 194 24.31 32.09 13.85
N GLU A 195 24.50 33.25 14.49
CA GLU A 195 25.29 33.40 15.72
C GLU A 195 24.72 32.60 16.90
N ARG A 196 23.41 32.36 16.91
CA ARG A 196 22.70 31.58 17.95
C ARG A 196 22.64 30.09 17.65
N GLY A 197 23.26 29.64 16.56
CA GLY A 197 23.41 28.23 16.21
C GLY A 197 22.51 27.73 15.08
N LEU A 198 21.63 28.56 14.52
CA LEU A 198 20.88 28.22 13.30
C LEU A 198 21.76 28.51 12.08
N THR A 199 22.86 27.79 11.99
CA THR A 199 23.84 27.91 10.90
C THR A 199 23.30 27.31 9.61
N PRO A 200 23.84 27.67 8.42
CA PRO A 200 23.47 27.04 7.16
C PRO A 200 23.61 25.51 7.19
N LYS A 201 24.63 24.99 7.88
CA LYS A 201 24.83 23.55 8.08
C LYS A 201 23.69 22.91 8.88
N LYS A 202 23.16 23.59 9.90
CA LYS A 202 22.03 23.08 10.70
C LYS A 202 20.72 23.13 9.91
N ILE A 203 20.51 24.17 9.10
CA ILE A 203 19.37 24.28 8.19
C ILE A 203 19.38 23.12 7.19
N GLU A 204 20.51 22.89 6.52
CA GLU A 204 20.69 21.79 5.57
C GLU A 204 20.51 20.41 6.23
N SER A 205 21.07 20.21 7.43
CA SER A 205 20.85 19.00 8.21
C SER A 205 19.38 18.74 8.50
N MET A 206 18.61 19.78 8.82
CA MET A 206 17.18 19.65 9.09
C MET A 206 16.38 19.41 7.80
N ARG A 207 16.77 19.99 6.67
CA ARG A 207 16.18 19.70 5.35
C ARG A 207 16.35 18.22 4.98
N ARG A 208 17.50 17.62 5.28
CA ARG A 208 17.73 16.18 5.08
C ARG A 208 16.84 15.30 5.96
N LEU A 209 16.67 15.67 7.23
CA LEU A 209 15.75 14.96 8.13
C LEU A 209 14.30 15.05 7.65
N ILE A 210 13.87 16.22 7.18
CA ILE A 210 12.55 16.42 6.57
C ILE A 210 12.38 15.53 5.34
N ALA A 211 13.35 15.51 4.43
CA ALA A 211 13.28 14.67 3.23
C ALA A 211 13.16 13.18 3.58
N ALA A 212 13.95 12.70 4.55
CA ALA A 212 13.85 11.32 5.03
C ALA A 212 12.49 11.01 5.69
N ALA A 213 11.95 11.95 6.47
CA ALA A 213 10.63 11.80 7.09
C ALA A 213 9.49 11.82 6.06
N GLU A 214 9.61 12.61 4.99
CA GLU A 214 8.64 12.66 3.88
C GLU A 214 8.65 11.36 3.05
N GLU A 215 9.83 10.80 2.80
CA GLU A 215 9.98 9.50 2.13
C GLU A 215 9.26 8.39 2.91
N LEU A 216 9.43 8.37 4.24
CA LEU A 216 8.75 7.43 5.14
C LEU A 216 7.27 7.77 5.40
N ARG A 217 6.80 8.98 5.10
CA ARG A 217 5.37 9.36 5.25
C ARG A 217 4.50 8.74 4.18
N SER A 218 5.07 8.47 3.00
CA SER A 218 4.33 7.90 1.86
C SER A 218 3.81 6.48 2.13
N SER A 219 4.33 5.81 3.16
CA SER A 219 3.92 4.45 3.54
C SER A 219 2.83 4.42 4.62
N ASP A 220 2.66 5.49 5.41
CA ASP A 220 1.76 5.52 6.56
C ASP A 220 0.34 6.01 6.17
N ARG A 221 -0.48 5.10 5.65
CA ARG A 221 -1.90 5.34 5.40
C ARG A 221 -2.68 4.80 6.61
N THR A 222 -3.33 5.68 7.36
CA THR A 222 -4.12 5.35 8.56
C THR A 222 -5.21 4.31 8.28
N ALA A 223 -4.86 3.03 8.46
CA ALA A 223 -5.77 1.90 8.34
C ALA A 223 -6.68 1.80 9.56
N PRO A 224 -7.97 1.44 9.40
CA PRO A 224 -8.79 1.01 10.53
C PRO A 224 -8.15 -0.22 11.20
N ALA A 225 -8.09 -0.23 12.53
CA ALA A 225 -7.50 -1.33 13.30
C ALA A 225 -8.35 -2.61 13.20
N VAL A 226 -8.06 -3.45 12.22
CA VAL A 226 -8.56 -4.82 12.18
C VAL A 226 -7.74 -5.67 13.14
N SER A 227 -8.40 -6.52 13.93
CA SER A 227 -7.69 -7.38 14.89
C SER A 227 -6.83 -8.43 14.18
N ALA A 228 -5.65 -8.74 14.74
CA ALA A 228 -4.77 -9.78 14.20
C ALA A 228 -5.46 -11.16 14.09
N ALA A 229 -6.37 -11.47 15.02
CA ALA A 229 -7.16 -12.70 14.99
C ALA A 229 -8.12 -12.77 13.78
N GLU A 230 -8.70 -11.64 13.38
CA GLU A 230 -9.57 -11.56 12.21
C GLU A 230 -8.77 -11.74 10.92
N ILE A 231 -7.58 -11.13 10.83
CA ILE A 231 -6.66 -11.28 9.70
C ILE A 231 -6.23 -12.75 9.56
N ALA A 232 -5.80 -13.38 10.66
CA ALA A 232 -5.40 -14.78 10.68
C ALA A 232 -6.52 -15.71 10.21
N LYS A 233 -7.75 -15.48 10.69
CA LYS A 233 -8.94 -16.24 10.26
C LYS A 233 -9.23 -16.07 8.76
N ALA A 234 -9.11 -14.85 8.24
CA ALA A 234 -9.31 -14.58 6.81
C ALA A 234 -8.24 -15.30 5.95
N LYS A 235 -6.99 -15.32 6.41
CA LYS A 235 -5.89 -16.03 5.76
C LYS A 235 -6.10 -17.54 5.78
N GLU A 236 -6.50 -18.10 6.92
CA GLU A 236 -6.82 -19.53 7.05
C GLU A 236 -7.96 -19.94 6.10
N ALA A 237 -9.03 -19.14 6.04
CA ALA A 237 -10.14 -19.38 5.10
C ALA A 237 -9.68 -19.33 3.63
N GLN A 238 -8.80 -18.39 3.28
CA GLN A 238 -8.22 -18.30 1.94
C GLN A 238 -7.42 -19.55 1.58
N LEU A 239 -6.56 -20.04 2.49
CA LEU A 239 -5.74 -21.24 2.28
C LEU A 239 -6.60 -22.51 2.17
N ALA A 240 -7.60 -22.66 3.04
CA ALA A 240 -8.54 -23.78 3.00
C ALA A 240 -9.34 -23.79 1.68
N ALA A 241 -9.79 -22.63 1.22
CA ALA A 241 -10.45 -22.50 -0.08
C ALA A 241 -9.51 -22.82 -1.24
N LEU A 242 -8.24 -22.41 -1.19
CA LEU A 242 -7.25 -22.73 -2.22
C LEU A 242 -7.01 -24.23 -2.33
N GLN A 243 -6.88 -24.93 -1.19
CA GLN A 243 -6.74 -26.40 -1.18
C GLN A 243 -7.99 -27.09 -1.75
N SER A 244 -9.18 -26.66 -1.32
CA SER A 244 -10.45 -27.19 -1.83
C SER A 244 -10.61 -26.94 -3.32
N LEU A 245 -10.20 -25.76 -3.81
CA LEU A 245 -10.21 -25.42 -5.23
C LEU A 245 -9.24 -26.29 -6.04
N ARG A 246 -8.07 -26.64 -5.50
CA ARG A 246 -7.14 -27.58 -6.14
C ARG A 246 -7.76 -28.96 -6.30
N LEU A 247 -8.44 -29.48 -5.27
CA LEU A 247 -9.12 -30.77 -5.35
C LEU A 247 -10.27 -30.74 -6.36
N TRP A 248 -11.12 -29.71 -6.30
CA TRP A 248 -12.22 -29.50 -7.24
C TRP A 248 -11.70 -29.42 -8.68
N PHE A 249 -10.65 -28.62 -8.94
CA PHE A 249 -10.07 -28.49 -10.27
C PHE A 249 -9.46 -29.80 -10.75
N ASN A 250 -8.77 -30.54 -9.89
CA ASN A 250 -8.14 -31.81 -10.28
C ASN A 250 -9.16 -32.87 -10.66
N ASP A 251 -10.28 -32.96 -9.94
CA ASP A 251 -11.39 -33.86 -10.27
C ASP A 251 -11.95 -33.54 -11.67
N TRP A 252 -12.37 -32.29 -11.87
CA TRP A 252 -12.94 -31.87 -13.15
C TRP A 252 -11.92 -31.89 -14.29
N ALA A 253 -10.67 -31.51 -14.06
CA ALA A 253 -9.62 -31.60 -15.08
C ALA A 253 -9.34 -33.05 -15.49
N THR A 254 -9.38 -34.00 -14.55
CA THR A 254 -9.20 -35.42 -14.85
C THR A 254 -10.35 -35.94 -15.70
N THR A 255 -11.59 -35.61 -15.32
CA THR A 255 -12.79 -35.98 -16.08
C THR A 255 -12.81 -35.34 -17.47
N PHE A 256 -12.52 -34.05 -17.55
CA PHE A 256 -12.61 -33.26 -18.78
C PHE A 256 -11.54 -33.62 -19.83
N ARG A 257 -10.32 -33.99 -19.40
CA ARG A 257 -9.28 -34.45 -20.32
C ARG A 257 -9.66 -35.75 -21.06
N GLY A 258 -10.52 -36.58 -20.50
CA GLY A 258 -11.01 -37.80 -21.15
C GLY A 258 -12.10 -37.57 -22.21
N ILE A 259 -12.81 -36.43 -22.16
CA ILE A 259 -14.03 -36.20 -22.95
C ILE A 259 -13.92 -35.06 -23.97
N PHE A 260 -12.92 -34.19 -23.82
CA PHE A 260 -12.63 -33.09 -24.72
C PHE A 260 -11.38 -33.38 -25.54
N ASN A 261 -11.37 -32.97 -26.80
CA ASN A 261 -10.19 -33.09 -27.64
C ASN A 261 -9.12 -32.07 -27.25
N THR A 262 -7.89 -32.20 -27.76
CA THR A 262 -6.76 -31.34 -27.39
C THR A 262 -7.03 -29.84 -27.58
N ARG A 263 -7.72 -29.44 -28.65
CA ARG A 263 -8.04 -28.02 -28.93
C ARG A 263 -9.03 -27.46 -27.91
N GLU A 264 -10.06 -28.23 -27.59
CA GLU A 264 -11.04 -27.91 -26.55
C GLU A 264 -10.37 -27.84 -25.16
N GLN A 265 -9.45 -28.77 -24.85
CA GLN A 265 -8.69 -28.77 -23.58
C GLN A 265 -7.80 -27.53 -23.42
N ILE A 266 -7.16 -27.07 -24.50
CA ILE A 266 -6.36 -25.82 -24.50
C ILE A 266 -7.27 -24.62 -24.25
N THR A 267 -8.43 -24.58 -24.91
CA THR A 267 -9.42 -23.49 -24.73
C THR A 267 -9.96 -23.44 -23.30
N LEU A 268 -10.14 -24.61 -22.68
CA LEU A 268 -10.53 -24.72 -21.28
C LEU A 268 -9.37 -24.45 -20.30
N GLY A 269 -8.11 -24.33 -20.75
CA GLY A 269 -6.96 -24.15 -19.86
C GLY A 269 -6.55 -25.40 -19.09
N LEU A 270 -7.00 -26.59 -19.54
CA LEU A 270 -6.68 -27.89 -18.91
C LEU A 270 -5.30 -28.43 -19.31
N THR A 271 -4.82 -28.02 -20.49
CA THR A 271 -3.52 -28.34 -21.05
C THR A 271 -2.91 -27.09 -21.68
N THR A 272 -1.60 -26.97 -21.60
CA THR A 272 -0.85 -25.91 -22.27
C THR A 272 -0.11 -26.50 -23.46
N LEU A 273 -0.11 -25.77 -24.58
CA LEU A 273 0.81 -26.07 -25.68
C LEU A 273 2.22 -25.77 -25.19
N LYS A 274 3.07 -26.80 -25.06
CA LYS A 274 4.51 -26.56 -24.99
C LYS A 274 4.93 -25.95 -26.32
N ARG A 275 5.20 -24.63 -26.35
CA ARG A 275 5.95 -24.03 -27.45
C ARG A 275 7.24 -24.85 -27.62
N ARG A 276 7.47 -25.36 -28.82
CA ARG A 276 8.75 -26.02 -29.14
C ARG A 276 9.82 -24.94 -29.09
N LYS A 277 10.95 -25.24 -28.44
CA LYS A 277 12.08 -24.34 -28.18
C LYS A 277 12.64 -23.63 -29.43
N LYS A 278 12.29 -24.09 -30.64
CA LYS A 278 12.73 -23.50 -31.91
C LYS A 278 12.17 -22.09 -32.17
N ASP A 279 11.00 -21.75 -31.62
CA ASP A 279 10.40 -20.42 -31.84
C ASP A 279 10.85 -19.39 -30.77
N ALA A 280 11.32 -19.84 -29.61
CA ALA A 280 11.84 -18.95 -28.54
C ALA A 280 13.27 -18.47 -28.83
N GLU A 281 13.98 -19.13 -29.74
CA GLU A 281 15.32 -18.74 -30.20
C GLU A 281 15.25 -17.84 -31.45
N ALA A 282 14.11 -17.83 -32.14
CA ALA A 282 13.83 -16.94 -33.28
C ALA A 282 13.32 -15.54 -32.85
N GLU A 283 12.69 -15.42 -31.67
CA GLU A 283 12.25 -14.13 -31.10
C GLU A 283 13.35 -13.43 -30.29
N ALA A 284 14.47 -14.11 -30.00
CA ALA A 284 15.66 -13.55 -29.36
C ALA A 284 16.76 -13.15 -30.36
N ALA A 285 16.47 -13.25 -31.66
CA ALA A 285 17.35 -12.89 -32.75
C ALA A 285 16.63 -11.95 -33.72
N GLU A 286 16.20 -10.79 -33.22
CA GLU A 286 16.10 -9.60 -34.08
C GLU A 286 17.49 -8.97 -34.15
N PRO A 287 18.14 -8.92 -35.33
CA PRO A 287 19.11 -7.87 -35.61
C PRO A 287 18.36 -6.56 -35.87
N GLU A 288 18.88 -5.51 -35.24
CA GLU A 288 18.70 -4.11 -35.63
C GLU A 288 19.09 -3.89 -37.11
N ASP A 289 18.54 -2.81 -37.68
CA ASP A 289 18.82 -2.20 -38.98
C ASP A 289 18.20 -2.84 -40.23
N GLU A 290 17.11 -2.24 -40.70
CA GLU A 290 17.07 -1.60 -42.03
C GLU A 290 15.87 -0.62 -42.07
N GLU A 291 16.19 0.66 -41.84
CA GLU A 291 15.47 1.78 -42.45
C GLU A 291 15.61 1.65 -43.97
N ASP A 292 14.50 1.49 -44.69
CA ASP A 292 14.40 2.03 -46.05
C ASP A 292 12.94 2.44 -46.29
N ASP A 293 12.78 3.76 -46.34
CA ASP A 293 11.55 4.51 -46.49
C ASP A 293 11.48 5.01 -47.95
N GLU A 294 10.26 5.26 -48.41
CA GLU A 294 9.89 5.98 -49.66
C GLU A 294 9.93 5.15 -50.97
N ALA A 295 8.81 4.65 -51.49
CA ALA A 295 7.65 5.33 -52.09
C ALA A 295 7.93 5.92 -53.49
N GLU A 296 7.49 5.22 -54.53
CA GLU A 296 7.10 5.78 -55.84
C GLU A 296 6.34 4.69 -56.62
N ASP A 297 5.01 4.73 -56.57
CA ASP A 297 4.11 4.09 -57.53
C ASP A 297 2.84 4.97 -57.56
N ASP A 298 2.92 6.00 -58.41
CA ASP A 298 1.79 6.84 -58.84
C ASP A 298 1.84 6.93 -60.36
N ASP A 299 0.67 7.18 -60.94
CA ASP A 299 0.33 7.41 -62.35
C ASP A 299 0.01 6.16 -63.19
N GLU A 300 -1.27 5.91 -63.46
CA GLU A 300 -2.04 6.34 -64.66
C GLU A 300 -2.10 5.14 -65.64
N ASP A 301 -3.15 4.79 -66.36
CA ASP A 301 -4.46 5.37 -66.61
C ASP A 301 -5.27 4.29 -67.37
N ASP A 302 -6.57 4.58 -67.52
CA ASP A 302 -7.39 4.27 -68.69
C ASP A 302 -7.79 2.81 -69.00
N ASP A 303 -9.08 2.56 -68.76
CA ASP A 303 -10.13 2.67 -69.79
C ASP A 303 -11.09 1.47 -69.89
N ASP A 304 -12.36 1.89 -69.91
CA ASP A 304 -13.45 1.40 -70.75
C ASP A 304 -13.95 -0.04 -70.61
N ASP A 305 -15.20 -0.12 -70.14
CA ASP A 305 -16.38 -0.43 -70.97
C ASP A 305 -17.43 -1.04 -70.05
N GLU A 306 -18.43 -0.25 -69.65
CA GLU A 306 -19.71 -0.07 -70.37
C GLU A 306 -20.74 -1.10 -69.89
N ASP A 307 -21.94 -0.56 -69.70
CA ASP A 307 -23.22 -1.22 -69.88
C ASP A 307 -23.70 -2.20 -68.79
N ASP A 308 -24.95 -2.13 -68.31
CA ASP A 308 -26.01 -1.15 -68.48
C ASP A 308 -27.15 -1.61 -67.55
N ASP A 309 -28.06 -0.68 -67.29
CA ASP A 309 -29.50 -0.93 -67.29
C ASP A 309 -30.22 -1.55 -66.07
N ASP A 310 -31.11 -0.69 -65.56
CA ASP A 310 -32.46 -0.93 -65.04
C ASP A 310 -32.66 -1.93 -63.87
N GLY A 311 -33.18 -1.50 -62.72
CA GLY A 311 -34.35 -0.62 -62.58
C GLY A 311 -35.51 -1.44 -62.05
N ALA A 312 -35.92 -1.18 -60.80
CA ALA A 312 -37.31 -1.21 -60.31
C ALA A 312 -37.37 -1.20 -58.77
N ALA A 313 -37.83 -0.07 -58.23
CA ALA A 313 -38.64 -0.02 -57.01
C ALA A 313 -39.92 -0.87 -57.21
N ASP A 314 -40.54 -1.47 -56.20
CA ASP A 314 -41.36 -0.89 -55.12
C ASP A 314 -42.28 -2.07 -54.66
N PRO A 315 -43.15 -1.98 -53.64
CA PRO A 315 -43.10 -1.39 -52.29
C PRO A 315 -43.05 -2.44 -51.15
#